data_AF-A0A7F8QDH0-F1
#
_entry.id   AF-A0A7F8QDH0-F1
#
_cell.length_a   1.000
_cell.length_b   1.000
_cell.length_c   1.000
_cell.angle_alpha   90.00
_cell.angle_beta   90.00
_cell.angle_gamma   90.00
#
_symmetry.space_group_name_H-M   'P 1'
#
loop_
_entity.id
_entity.type
_entity.pdbx_description
1 polymer ?
#
loop_
_entity_poly.entity_id
_entity_poly.type
_entity_poly.pdbx_seq_one_letter_code
_entity_poly.pdbx_strand_id
1 'polypeptide(L)'
;MPSIFIFENNIYYCAHVGKQAIRVVSTGKEGVIYNGLSDWLYEEEILKTHIAHWWSPDGTRLAYATINDSRVPIMELPTYTGSIYPTVKPYHYPKAGCENPSISLHVIGLNGPTHDLEMMPPDDPRMRIQAGRLGKNEEPVFSKDGRKFFFVRAIPQGGQGKFYHITVSSSQPNSSNDNIQSITSGDWDVTKILAYDEKRNKIYFLSTEDLPRRRQLYSASTVGTFNRQCLSCDLLENCTYFSASFSHSADFFLLKCEEMFDLETNEHVQKAVHDRQMPKVEYRKIEVDDYNLPVQILKPATFTDTAHYPLLLVVDGTPGSQSVAEKFEVTWETVLVSSHGAVVVKCDGRGSGFQGTKLLHEVGRRLGSLEEKDQMEAVRMMLKEQYIDQARVAVFGKDYGGYLSTYILPAKGENQAQVFTCGSALSPITDFKLYASAFSERYLGLHGLDNRAYEMTKVAHRVSALEEQQFLIIHATADEKIHFQHTAELITQLIKGKANYSLQIYPDEGHYFHSASLHQHLFRSIISFFVECFRIQDKLPTATAREEEEED
;
A
#
# COMPACT_ATOMS: atom_id res chain seq x y z
N MET A 1 -18.74 -30.65 7.25
CA MET A 1 -17.44 -30.53 6.56
C MET A 1 -16.35 -30.67 7.60
N PRO A 2 -15.17 -31.22 7.24
CA PRO A 2 -14.00 -31.12 8.10
C PRO A 2 -13.66 -29.65 8.36
N SER A 3 -13.17 -29.35 9.55
CA SER A 3 -12.79 -28.01 9.96
C SER A 3 -11.56 -28.05 10.84
N ILE A 4 -10.79 -26.97 10.84
CA ILE A 4 -9.75 -26.73 11.83
C ILE A 4 -10.05 -25.47 12.61
N PHE A 5 -9.47 -25.37 13.79
CA PHE A 5 -9.34 -24.10 14.52
C PHE A 5 -7.97 -24.04 15.18
N ILE A 6 -7.51 -22.83 15.44
CA ILE A 6 -6.20 -22.58 16.04
C ILE A 6 -6.43 -21.97 17.41
N PHE A 7 -5.80 -22.55 18.43
CA PHE A 7 -5.93 -22.11 19.82
C PHE A 7 -4.56 -22.21 20.50
N GLU A 8 -4.11 -21.12 21.14
CA GLU A 8 -2.76 -21.00 21.73
C GLU A 8 -1.67 -21.40 20.72
N ASN A 9 -1.82 -20.95 19.46
CA ASN A 9 -0.93 -21.27 18.34
C ASN A 9 -0.78 -22.78 18.01
N ASN A 10 -1.71 -23.61 18.48
CA ASN A 10 -1.79 -25.04 18.16
C ASN A 10 -2.93 -25.30 17.17
N ILE A 11 -2.74 -26.24 16.25
CA ILE A 11 -3.74 -26.60 15.25
C ILE A 11 -4.60 -27.75 15.79
N TYR A 12 -5.92 -27.54 15.79
CA TYR A 12 -6.91 -28.54 16.15
C TYR A 12 -7.77 -28.89 14.94
N TYR A 13 -8.05 -30.17 14.76
CA TYR A 13 -8.83 -30.71 13.65
C TYR A 13 -10.12 -31.38 14.14
N CYS A 14 -11.22 -31.08 13.45
CA CYS A 14 -12.52 -31.71 13.64
C CYS A 14 -12.98 -32.31 12.31
N ALA A 15 -13.05 -33.64 12.21
CA ALA A 15 -13.51 -34.31 11.00
C ALA A 15 -14.98 -34.01 10.65
N HIS A 16 -15.84 -33.92 11.68
CA HIS A 16 -17.26 -33.60 11.53
C HIS A 16 -17.77 -32.78 12.72
N VAL A 17 -18.84 -32.00 12.46
CA VAL A 17 -19.57 -31.27 13.50
C VAL A 17 -20.07 -32.27 14.54
N GLY A 18 -19.72 -32.07 15.81
CA GLY A 18 -20.07 -32.96 16.93
C GLY A 18 -19.03 -34.03 17.28
N LYS A 19 -17.95 -34.17 16.51
CA LYS A 19 -16.78 -34.97 16.93
C LYS A 19 -15.84 -34.12 17.79
N GLN A 20 -15.16 -34.77 18.72
CA GLN A 20 -14.14 -34.12 19.55
C GLN A 20 -12.97 -33.65 18.68
N ALA A 21 -12.49 -32.45 18.95
CA ALA A 21 -11.32 -31.88 18.30
C ALA A 21 -10.05 -32.65 18.68
N ILE A 22 -9.22 -32.95 17.69
CA ILE A 22 -7.92 -33.59 17.88
C ILE A 22 -6.85 -32.52 17.67
N ARG A 23 -5.97 -32.34 18.65
CA ARG A 23 -4.80 -31.49 18.50
C ARG A 23 -3.80 -32.18 17.57
N VAL A 24 -3.64 -31.65 16.37
CA VAL A 24 -2.75 -32.22 15.34
C VAL A 24 -1.35 -31.64 15.38
N VAL A 25 -1.21 -30.40 15.88
CA VAL A 25 0.10 -29.75 16.10
C VAL A 25 0.11 -29.19 17.52
N SER A 26 1.18 -29.49 18.28
CA SER A 26 1.29 -29.15 19.71
C SER A 26 2.54 -28.35 20.08
N THR A 27 3.28 -27.84 19.09
CA THR A 27 4.51 -27.06 19.26
C THR A 27 4.24 -25.57 19.52
N GLY A 28 2.98 -25.16 19.48
CA GLY A 28 2.56 -23.76 19.62
C GLY A 28 2.98 -23.18 20.96
N LYS A 29 3.49 -21.95 20.90
CA LYS A 29 3.82 -21.14 22.07
C LYS A 29 3.32 -19.73 21.81
N GLU A 30 2.41 -19.26 22.65
CA GLU A 30 1.81 -17.94 22.51
C GLU A 30 2.88 -16.84 22.39
N GLY A 31 2.70 -15.97 21.40
CA GLY A 31 3.64 -14.88 21.11
C GLY A 31 4.95 -15.30 20.44
N VAL A 32 5.35 -16.58 20.42
CA VAL A 32 6.72 -16.99 20.03
C VAL A 32 6.76 -18.01 18.89
N ILE A 33 5.89 -19.03 18.92
CA ILE A 33 5.82 -20.07 17.90
C ILE A 33 4.39 -20.12 17.38
N TYR A 34 4.22 -19.81 16.10
CA TYR A 34 2.93 -19.75 15.40
C TYR A 34 2.83 -20.90 14.42
N ASN A 35 1.78 -21.72 14.53
CA ASN A 35 1.51 -22.81 13.60
C ASN A 35 0.23 -22.53 12.83
N GLY A 36 0.32 -22.41 11.51
CA GLY A 36 -0.82 -22.19 10.62
C GLY A 36 -1.37 -20.76 10.62
N LEU A 37 -0.81 -19.87 11.43
CA LEU A 37 -1.05 -18.42 11.43
C LEU A 37 0.27 -17.68 11.22
N SER A 38 0.17 -16.47 10.70
CA SER A 38 1.31 -15.57 10.56
C SER A 38 1.64 -14.88 11.89
N ASP A 39 2.92 -14.61 12.11
CA ASP A 39 3.36 -13.56 13.04
C ASP A 39 3.15 -12.18 12.38
N TRP A 40 3.50 -11.12 13.10
CA TRP A 40 3.36 -9.75 12.61
C TRP A 40 4.11 -9.51 11.28
N LEU A 41 5.38 -9.96 11.14
CA LEU A 41 6.16 -9.69 9.93
C LEU A 41 5.57 -10.41 8.71
N TYR A 42 5.14 -11.66 8.87
CA TYR A 42 4.55 -12.40 7.78
C TYR A 42 3.16 -11.88 7.43
N GLU A 43 2.34 -11.50 8.40
CA GLU A 43 1.02 -10.93 8.13
C GLU A 43 1.14 -9.59 7.42
N GLU A 44 1.96 -8.68 7.95
CA GLU A 44 2.01 -7.30 7.48
C GLU A 44 2.88 -7.10 6.26
N GLU A 45 3.99 -7.84 6.09
CA GLU A 45 4.99 -7.52 5.06
C GLU A 45 5.30 -8.62 4.05
N ILE A 46 5.26 -9.90 4.47
CA ILE A 46 5.67 -11.02 3.61
C ILE A 46 4.49 -11.70 2.94
N LEU A 47 3.52 -12.27 3.65
CA LEU A 47 2.37 -13.00 3.10
C LEU A 47 1.16 -12.10 2.82
N LYS A 48 1.01 -10.96 3.53
CA LYS A 48 -0.15 -10.06 3.42
C LYS A 48 -1.47 -10.75 3.78
N THR A 49 -1.41 -11.75 4.67
CA THR A 49 -2.56 -12.48 5.22
C THR A 49 -2.18 -13.09 6.57
N HIS A 50 -3.15 -13.17 7.48
CA HIS A 50 -2.98 -13.85 8.77
C HIS A 50 -2.99 -15.39 8.64
N ILE A 51 -3.58 -15.91 7.55
CA ILE A 51 -3.74 -17.35 7.33
C ILE A 51 -2.46 -17.90 6.71
N ALA A 52 -1.77 -18.80 7.43
CA ALA A 52 -0.57 -19.47 6.97
C ALA A 52 -0.75 -21.00 6.91
N HIS A 53 -1.95 -21.44 6.54
CA HIS A 53 -2.28 -22.85 6.30
C HIS A 53 -3.15 -23.02 5.06
N TRP A 54 -3.00 -24.16 4.40
CA TRP A 54 -3.62 -24.46 3.11
C TRP A 54 -4.08 -25.90 3.06
N TRP A 55 -5.36 -26.09 2.73
CA TRP A 55 -5.94 -27.42 2.56
C TRP A 55 -5.56 -28.01 1.21
N SER A 56 -5.28 -29.31 1.19
CA SER A 56 -5.28 -30.07 -0.05
C SER A 56 -6.68 -30.05 -0.71
N PRO A 57 -6.77 -30.13 -2.05
CA PRO A 57 -8.07 -30.07 -2.75
C PRO A 57 -9.06 -31.17 -2.36
N ASP A 58 -8.57 -32.33 -1.91
CA ASP A 58 -9.39 -33.45 -1.44
C ASP A 58 -9.68 -33.42 0.08
N GLY A 59 -9.11 -32.44 0.79
CA GLY A 59 -9.27 -32.27 2.23
C GLY A 59 -8.56 -33.33 3.09
N THR A 60 -7.67 -34.15 2.51
CA THR A 60 -7.01 -35.26 3.23
C THR A 60 -5.70 -34.86 3.89
N ARG A 61 -5.10 -33.76 3.45
CA ARG A 61 -3.86 -33.18 3.96
C ARG A 61 -4.02 -31.69 4.25
N LEU A 62 -3.25 -31.21 5.22
CA LEU A 62 -3.12 -29.79 5.55
C LEU A 62 -1.64 -29.40 5.48
N ALA A 63 -1.32 -28.42 4.63
CA ALA A 63 -0.03 -27.73 4.67
C ALA A 63 -0.13 -26.54 5.63
N TYR A 64 0.90 -26.29 6.43
CA TYR A 64 0.91 -25.15 7.34
C TYR A 64 2.34 -24.65 7.58
N ALA A 65 2.49 -23.34 7.75
CA ALA A 65 3.75 -22.75 8.15
C ALA A 65 3.92 -22.79 9.67
N THR A 66 5.12 -23.08 10.11
CA THR A 66 5.59 -22.92 11.50
C THR A 66 6.56 -21.75 11.53
N ILE A 67 6.17 -20.66 12.18
CA ILE A 67 6.97 -19.44 12.33
C ILE A 67 7.48 -19.37 13.76
N ASN A 68 8.78 -19.17 13.92
CA ASN A 68 9.45 -19.16 15.21
C ASN A 68 10.22 -17.84 15.40
N ASP A 69 9.70 -17.05 16.34
CA ASP A 69 10.17 -15.73 16.74
C ASP A 69 11.11 -15.75 17.95
N SER A 70 11.53 -16.93 18.43
CA SER A 70 12.34 -17.06 19.66
C SER A 70 13.61 -16.20 19.73
N ARG A 71 14.17 -15.78 18.58
CA ARG A 71 15.35 -14.90 18.50
C ARG A 71 15.03 -13.50 17.96
N VAL A 72 13.80 -13.26 17.54
CA VAL A 72 13.36 -11.96 17.05
C VAL A 72 13.28 -11.02 18.25
N PRO A 73 13.83 -9.79 18.17
CA PRO A 73 13.70 -8.82 19.24
C PRO A 73 12.23 -8.48 19.57
N ILE A 74 12.00 -8.14 20.83
CA ILE A 74 10.67 -7.76 21.33
C ILE A 74 10.54 -6.24 21.29
N MET A 75 9.43 -5.76 20.74
CA MET A 75 8.97 -4.38 20.88
C MET A 75 7.89 -4.31 21.95
N GLU A 76 7.89 -3.23 22.72
CA GLU A 76 6.91 -2.99 23.77
C GLU A 76 5.94 -1.87 23.33
N LEU A 77 4.66 -2.20 23.19
CA LEU A 77 3.63 -1.20 22.94
C LEU A 77 3.16 -0.60 24.26
N PRO A 78 3.25 0.73 24.45
CA PRO A 78 2.81 1.36 25.66
C PRO A 78 1.29 1.32 25.76
N THR A 79 0.78 1.12 26.97
CA THR A 79 -0.64 1.27 27.31
C THR A 79 -0.74 2.35 28.39
N TYR A 80 -1.74 3.23 28.30
CA TYR A 80 -1.93 4.35 29.22
C TYR A 80 -3.30 4.35 29.91
N THR A 81 -4.27 3.63 29.36
CA THR A 81 -5.65 3.56 29.85
C THR A 81 -6.00 2.16 30.35
N GLY A 82 -7.19 2.00 30.95
CA GLY A 82 -7.70 0.72 31.44
C GLY A 82 -7.49 0.48 32.94
N SER A 83 -6.25 0.29 33.39
CA SER A 83 -5.92 0.03 34.80
C SER A 83 -5.19 1.21 35.47
N ILE A 84 -5.17 1.24 36.81
CA ILE A 84 -4.42 2.26 37.59
C ILE A 84 -2.92 2.19 37.29
N TYR A 85 -2.41 0.98 37.04
CA TYR A 85 -1.03 0.71 36.63
C TYR A 85 -1.08 -0.02 35.30
N PRO A 86 -1.09 0.70 34.17
CA PRO A 86 -1.13 0.07 32.87
C PRO A 86 0.19 -0.66 32.60
N THR A 87 0.10 -1.75 31.84
CA THR A 87 1.24 -2.60 31.48
C THR A 87 1.51 -2.51 29.99
N VAL A 88 2.78 -2.58 29.60
CA VAL A 88 3.16 -2.68 28.19
C VAL A 88 2.67 -3.99 27.59
N LYS A 89 2.39 -3.98 26.28
CA LYS A 89 2.11 -5.19 25.50
C LYS A 89 3.36 -5.56 24.67
N PRO A 90 4.12 -6.59 25.08
CA PRO A 90 5.28 -7.04 24.30
C PRO A 90 4.85 -7.88 23.11
N TYR A 91 5.54 -7.73 21.98
CA TYR A 91 5.42 -8.61 20.82
C TYR A 91 6.71 -8.64 20.01
N HIS A 92 6.91 -9.67 19.20
CA HIS A 92 8.11 -9.79 18.38
C HIS A 92 8.01 -8.91 17.13
N TYR A 93 9.03 -8.09 16.90
CA TYR A 93 9.09 -7.17 15.77
C TYR A 93 10.54 -7.00 15.30
N PRO A 94 10.91 -7.50 14.12
CA PRO A 94 12.25 -7.32 13.58
C PRO A 94 12.39 -5.97 12.87
N LYS A 95 13.15 -5.05 13.46
CA LYS A 95 13.59 -3.81 12.80
C LYS A 95 14.69 -4.10 11.78
N ALA A 96 15.00 -3.14 10.91
CA ALA A 96 16.03 -3.29 9.88
C ALA A 96 17.38 -3.79 10.45
N GLY A 97 17.89 -4.89 9.89
CA GLY A 97 19.13 -5.54 10.33
C GLY A 97 19.04 -6.42 11.58
N CYS A 98 17.86 -6.56 12.19
CA CYS A 98 17.64 -7.50 13.30
C CYS A 98 17.34 -8.92 12.79
N GLU A 99 17.41 -9.90 13.71
CA GLU A 99 17.05 -11.29 13.37
C GLU A 99 15.57 -11.40 12.97
N ASN A 100 15.32 -12.00 11.82
CA ASN A 100 13.97 -12.27 11.31
C ASN A 100 13.41 -13.60 11.83
N PRO A 101 12.08 -13.77 11.85
CA PRO A 101 11.42 -15.05 12.11
C PRO A 101 12.02 -16.18 11.28
N SER A 102 12.31 -17.30 11.94
CA SER A 102 12.63 -18.54 11.23
C SER A 102 11.33 -19.25 10.85
N ILE A 103 11.23 -19.70 9.59
CA ILE A 103 10.05 -20.38 9.07
C ILE A 103 10.39 -21.79 8.60
N SER A 104 9.49 -22.74 8.84
CA SER A 104 9.47 -24.05 8.19
C SER A 104 8.05 -24.35 7.68
N LEU A 105 7.96 -25.14 6.61
CA LEU A 105 6.68 -25.53 6.00
C LEU A 105 6.45 -27.01 6.28
N HIS A 106 5.27 -27.37 6.77
CA HIS A 106 4.93 -28.72 7.20
C HIS A 106 3.67 -29.21 6.48
N VAL A 107 3.56 -30.53 6.29
CA VAL A 107 2.37 -31.17 5.72
C VAL A 107 1.95 -32.36 6.58
N ILE A 108 0.72 -32.31 7.07
CA ILE A 108 0.13 -33.38 7.89
C ILE A 108 -0.98 -34.11 7.15
N GLY A 109 -1.04 -35.43 7.32
CA GLY A 109 -2.19 -36.25 6.91
C GLY A 109 -3.31 -36.20 7.96
N LEU A 110 -4.55 -35.95 7.52
CA LEU A 110 -5.73 -35.84 8.39
C LEU A 110 -6.56 -37.14 8.46
N ASN A 111 -6.25 -38.10 7.58
CA ASN A 111 -6.89 -39.41 7.51
C ASN A 111 -5.91 -40.50 7.95
N GLY A 112 -6.11 -41.08 9.14
CA GLY A 112 -5.24 -42.12 9.69
C GLY A 112 -4.16 -41.58 10.64
N PRO A 113 -3.01 -42.26 10.80
CA PRO A 113 -1.94 -41.78 11.67
C PRO A 113 -1.38 -40.46 11.15
N THR A 114 -1.43 -39.42 11.98
CA THR A 114 -0.93 -38.07 11.68
C THR A 114 0.60 -38.10 11.59
N HIS A 115 1.13 -38.33 10.38
CA HIS A 115 2.54 -38.14 10.10
C HIS A 115 2.74 -36.69 9.66
N ASP A 116 3.62 -35.99 10.38
CA ASP A 116 4.04 -34.64 10.05
C ASP A 116 5.36 -34.69 9.29
N LEU A 117 5.43 -33.96 8.18
CA LEU A 117 6.56 -33.95 7.25
C LEU A 117 6.96 -32.50 6.98
N GLU A 118 8.18 -32.14 7.36
CA GLU A 118 8.78 -30.86 7.01
C GLU A 118 9.21 -30.85 5.53
N MET A 119 8.79 -29.82 4.79
CA MET A 119 9.19 -29.57 3.42
C MET A 119 10.53 -28.84 3.39
N MET A 120 11.56 -29.52 2.90
CA MET A 120 12.90 -28.95 2.78
C MET A 120 12.93 -27.87 1.68
N PRO A 121 13.57 -26.72 1.93
CA PRO A 121 13.78 -25.72 0.90
C PRO A 121 14.69 -26.28 -0.21
N PRO A 122 14.55 -25.80 -1.47
CA PRO A 122 15.39 -26.27 -2.58
C PRO A 122 16.89 -26.07 -2.30
N ASP A 123 17.71 -27.05 -2.68
CA ASP A 123 19.17 -27.02 -2.52
C ASP A 123 19.83 -25.95 -3.40
N ASP A 124 19.25 -25.64 -4.58
CA ASP A 124 19.80 -24.61 -5.48
C ASP A 124 19.42 -23.20 -4.99
N PRO A 125 20.40 -22.37 -4.55
CA PRO A 125 20.13 -21.00 -4.12
C PRO A 125 19.52 -20.11 -5.22
N ARG A 126 19.68 -20.45 -6.51
CA ARG A 126 19.07 -19.72 -7.63
C ARG A 126 17.55 -19.87 -7.68
N MET A 127 17.01 -21.03 -7.31
CA MET A 127 15.56 -21.24 -7.15
C MET A 127 15.00 -20.43 -5.98
N ARG A 128 15.78 -20.28 -4.90
CA ARG A 128 15.43 -19.46 -3.72
C ARG A 128 15.40 -17.95 -4.06
N ILE A 129 16.36 -17.48 -4.87
CA ILE A 129 16.47 -16.07 -5.30
C ILE A 129 15.39 -15.69 -6.32
N GLN A 130 14.95 -16.60 -7.20
CA GLN A 130 13.85 -16.33 -8.12
C GLN A 130 12.55 -16.06 -7.36
N ALA A 131 12.21 -16.89 -6.37
CA ALA A 131 11.02 -16.67 -5.53
C ALA A 131 11.08 -15.33 -4.76
N GLY A 132 12.24 -14.95 -4.21
CA GLY A 132 12.41 -13.69 -3.47
C GLY A 132 12.48 -12.41 -4.32
N ARG A 133 12.69 -12.52 -5.64
CA ARG A 133 12.69 -11.38 -6.59
C ARG A 133 11.40 -11.26 -7.40
N LEU A 134 10.47 -12.21 -7.31
CA LEU A 134 9.11 -12.00 -7.78
C LEU A 134 8.46 -10.98 -6.82
N GLY A 135 8.55 -9.70 -7.17
CA GLY A 135 8.08 -8.57 -6.36
C GLY A 135 6.57 -8.50 -6.08
N LYS A 136 5.83 -9.59 -6.30
CA LYS A 136 4.41 -9.76 -5.96
C LYS A 136 4.17 -11.21 -5.53
N ASN A 137 3.46 -11.40 -4.41
CA ASN A 137 2.93 -12.69 -3.98
C ASN A 137 1.84 -13.15 -4.96
N GLU A 138 2.23 -13.57 -6.16
CA GLU A 138 1.29 -14.08 -7.14
C GLU A 138 1.27 -15.59 -7.12
N GLU A 139 0.08 -16.12 -6.80
CA GLU A 139 -0.20 -17.56 -6.81
C GLU A 139 -0.16 -18.09 -8.24
N PRO A 140 0.68 -19.09 -8.55
CA PRO A 140 0.65 -19.74 -9.85
C PRO A 140 -0.64 -20.57 -10.01
N VAL A 141 -1.16 -20.62 -11.24
CA VAL A 141 -2.33 -21.43 -11.59
C VAL A 141 -1.87 -22.70 -12.31
N PHE A 142 -2.24 -23.86 -11.78
CA PHE A 142 -1.83 -25.15 -12.32
C PHE A 142 -2.89 -25.78 -13.25
N SER A 143 -2.45 -26.59 -14.21
CA SER A 143 -3.31 -27.56 -14.88
C SER A 143 -3.74 -28.65 -13.91
N LYS A 144 -4.85 -29.35 -14.19
CA LYS A 144 -5.39 -30.38 -13.28
C LYS A 144 -4.44 -31.54 -13.06
N ASP A 145 -3.59 -31.84 -14.03
CA ASP A 145 -2.56 -32.87 -13.95
C ASP A 145 -1.25 -32.39 -13.28
N GLY A 146 -1.15 -31.09 -12.93
CA GLY A 146 0.03 -30.47 -12.31
C GLY A 146 1.24 -30.33 -13.25
N ARG A 147 1.13 -30.67 -14.53
CA ARG A 147 2.27 -30.66 -15.47
C ARG A 147 2.58 -29.29 -16.05
N LYS A 148 1.58 -28.41 -16.12
CA LYS A 148 1.72 -27.03 -16.58
C LYS A 148 1.31 -26.09 -15.47
N PHE A 149 2.01 -24.99 -15.34
CA PHE A 149 1.58 -23.90 -14.47
C PHE A 149 1.83 -22.55 -15.10
N PHE A 150 0.93 -21.62 -14.81
CA PHE A 150 0.96 -20.25 -15.28
C PHE A 150 1.30 -19.35 -14.11
N PHE A 151 2.25 -18.45 -14.32
CA PHE A 151 2.68 -17.50 -13.30
C PHE A 151 3.03 -16.18 -13.97
N VAL A 152 3.00 -15.10 -13.20
CA VAL A 152 3.36 -13.78 -13.71
C VAL A 152 4.79 -13.45 -13.31
N ARG A 153 5.55 -12.91 -14.25
CA ARG A 153 6.91 -12.45 -14.00
C ARG A 153 7.22 -11.23 -14.86
N ALA A 154 8.23 -10.46 -14.45
CA ALA A 154 8.75 -9.36 -15.24
C ALA A 154 9.52 -9.86 -16.46
N ILE A 155 9.03 -9.54 -17.66
CA ILE A 155 9.62 -9.91 -18.96
C ILE A 155 10.13 -8.65 -19.66
N PRO A 156 11.34 -8.63 -20.25
CA PRO A 156 11.82 -7.49 -21.02
C PRO A 156 10.92 -7.18 -22.21
N GLN A 157 10.53 -5.91 -22.38
CA GLN A 157 9.73 -5.39 -23.49
C GLN A 157 10.50 -4.33 -24.31
N GLY A 158 11.82 -4.50 -24.43
CA GLY A 158 12.69 -3.56 -25.13
C GLY A 158 13.12 -2.38 -24.26
N GLY A 159 13.07 -1.16 -24.81
CA GLY A 159 13.65 0.05 -24.20
C GLY A 159 12.90 0.59 -22.98
N GLN A 160 11.63 0.22 -22.79
CA GLN A 160 10.82 0.67 -21.66
C GLN A 160 11.03 -0.13 -20.37
N GLY A 161 11.87 -1.17 -20.42
CA GLY A 161 12.21 -2.00 -19.27
C GLY A 161 11.48 -3.35 -19.30
N LYS A 162 10.99 -3.79 -18.13
CA LYS A 162 10.29 -5.08 -17.99
C LYS A 162 8.89 -4.86 -17.45
N PHE A 163 7.95 -5.65 -17.94
CA PHE A 163 6.56 -5.64 -17.52
C PHE A 163 6.11 -7.02 -17.07
N TYR A 164 5.15 -7.06 -16.16
CA TYR A 164 4.62 -8.28 -15.58
C TYR A 164 3.68 -8.96 -16.56
N HIS A 165 4.05 -10.16 -17.03
CA HIS A 165 3.26 -10.92 -17.99
C HIS A 165 3.15 -12.39 -17.62
N ILE A 166 2.09 -13.02 -18.14
CA ILE A 166 1.81 -14.43 -17.94
C ILE A 166 2.85 -15.25 -18.69
N THR A 167 3.47 -16.15 -17.96
CA THR A 167 4.40 -17.15 -18.45
C THR A 167 3.86 -18.53 -18.09
N VAL A 168 3.91 -19.46 -19.04
CA VAL A 168 3.67 -20.88 -18.78
C VAL A 168 5.01 -21.59 -18.62
N SER A 169 5.09 -22.43 -17.60
CA SER A 169 6.11 -23.46 -17.49
C SER A 169 5.45 -24.82 -17.67
N SER A 170 6.05 -25.68 -18.49
CA SER A 170 5.67 -27.09 -18.59
C SER A 170 6.80 -27.96 -18.07
N SER A 171 6.52 -28.71 -17.01
CA SER A 171 7.45 -29.70 -16.47
C SER A 171 7.39 -30.97 -17.31
N GLN A 172 8.53 -31.40 -17.86
CA GLN A 172 8.65 -32.72 -18.49
C GLN A 172 9.18 -33.72 -17.46
N PRO A 173 8.63 -34.94 -17.35
CA PRO A 173 8.99 -35.91 -16.30
C PRO A 173 10.48 -36.29 -16.21
N ASN A 174 11.28 -35.99 -17.25
CA ASN A 174 12.65 -36.48 -17.42
C ASN A 174 13.68 -35.40 -17.82
N SER A 175 13.33 -34.11 -17.81
CA SER A 175 14.30 -33.04 -18.14
C SER A 175 14.44 -32.05 -16.99
N SER A 176 15.70 -31.71 -16.67
CA SER A 176 16.04 -30.66 -15.70
C SER A 176 15.77 -29.23 -16.18
N ASN A 177 15.32 -29.06 -17.43
CA ASN A 177 14.98 -27.77 -18.00
C ASN A 177 13.46 -27.68 -18.20
N ASP A 178 12.85 -26.72 -17.50
CA ASP A 178 11.47 -26.31 -17.74
C ASP A 178 11.39 -25.49 -19.04
N ASN A 179 10.43 -25.83 -19.91
CA ASN A 179 10.12 -25.01 -21.07
C ASN A 179 9.27 -23.82 -20.62
N ILE A 180 9.86 -22.64 -20.66
CA ILE A 180 9.25 -21.38 -20.21
C ILE A 180 8.84 -20.56 -21.44
N GLN A 181 7.56 -20.22 -21.55
CA GLN A 181 7.02 -19.43 -22.67
C GLN A 181 6.11 -18.30 -22.17
N SER A 182 6.28 -17.09 -22.70
CA SER A 182 5.41 -15.94 -22.43
C SER A 182 4.13 -16.01 -23.26
N ILE A 183 2.97 -15.83 -22.61
CA ILE A 183 1.65 -15.79 -23.25
C ILE A 183 1.26 -14.36 -23.60
N THR A 184 1.60 -13.41 -22.72
CA THR A 184 1.30 -11.98 -22.91
C THR A 184 2.57 -11.16 -23.04
N SER A 185 2.45 -9.99 -23.68
CA SER A 185 3.56 -9.04 -23.90
C SER A 185 3.00 -7.65 -24.26
N GLY A 186 3.69 -6.61 -23.82
CA GLY A 186 3.41 -5.20 -24.16
C GLY A 186 3.83 -4.26 -23.04
N ASP A 187 3.71 -2.96 -23.26
CA ASP A 187 4.07 -1.93 -22.26
C ASP A 187 2.94 -1.71 -21.23
N TRP A 188 2.52 -2.81 -20.58
CA TRP A 188 1.44 -2.86 -19.59
C TRP A 188 1.60 -4.09 -18.70
N ASP A 189 1.00 -4.08 -17.51
CA ASP A 189 1.14 -5.14 -16.53
C ASP A 189 -0.09 -6.05 -16.47
N VAL A 190 0.15 -7.35 -16.33
CA VAL A 190 -0.81 -8.30 -15.78
C VAL A 190 -0.77 -8.14 -14.26
N THR A 191 -1.94 -7.97 -13.65
CA THR A 191 -2.05 -7.65 -12.22
C THR A 191 -2.42 -8.86 -11.38
N LYS A 192 -3.20 -9.80 -11.95
CA LYS A 192 -3.62 -11.04 -11.29
C LYS A 192 -4.13 -12.06 -12.31
N ILE A 193 -3.70 -13.31 -12.21
CA ILE A 193 -4.34 -14.45 -12.90
C ILE A 193 -5.55 -14.89 -12.07
N LEU A 194 -6.70 -15.08 -12.71
CA LEU A 194 -7.95 -15.43 -12.04
C LEU A 194 -8.34 -16.89 -12.20
N ALA A 195 -8.22 -17.44 -13.42
CA ALA A 195 -8.61 -18.81 -13.71
C ALA A 195 -7.95 -19.34 -14.99
N TYR A 196 -7.81 -20.67 -15.07
CA TYR A 196 -7.41 -21.39 -16.27
C TYR A 196 -8.48 -22.41 -16.65
N ASP A 197 -9.08 -22.24 -17.83
CA ASP A 197 -10.03 -23.16 -18.44
C ASP A 197 -9.27 -24.10 -19.39
N GLU A 198 -8.95 -25.28 -18.88
CA GLU A 198 -8.23 -26.33 -19.62
C GLU A 198 -9.07 -26.92 -20.77
N LYS A 199 -10.41 -26.92 -20.68
CA LYS A 199 -11.26 -27.47 -21.74
C LYS A 199 -11.23 -26.56 -22.98
N ARG A 200 -11.19 -25.25 -22.77
CA ARG A 200 -11.18 -24.25 -23.84
C ARG A 200 -9.78 -23.70 -24.15
N ASN A 201 -8.74 -24.13 -23.43
CA ASN A 201 -7.38 -23.58 -23.49
C ASN A 201 -7.37 -22.05 -23.37
N LYS A 202 -8.08 -21.53 -22.36
CA LYS A 202 -8.17 -20.09 -22.08
C LYS A 202 -7.68 -19.78 -20.67
N ILE A 203 -6.93 -18.70 -20.53
CA ILE A 203 -6.55 -18.13 -19.24
C ILE A 203 -7.21 -16.76 -19.07
N TYR A 204 -7.73 -16.49 -17.87
CA TYR A 204 -8.42 -15.25 -17.52
C TYR A 204 -7.59 -14.47 -16.51
N PHE A 205 -7.46 -13.17 -16.72
CA PHE A 205 -6.58 -12.32 -15.90
C PHE A 205 -7.03 -10.86 -15.91
N LEU A 206 -6.58 -10.10 -14.91
CA LEU A 206 -6.73 -8.65 -14.85
C LEU A 206 -5.47 -7.97 -15.37
N SER A 207 -5.65 -6.83 -16.05
CA SER A 207 -4.52 -6.11 -16.65
C SER A 207 -4.76 -4.59 -16.75
N THR A 208 -3.66 -3.86 -16.91
CA THR A 208 -3.58 -2.44 -17.24
C THR A 208 -3.42 -2.14 -18.74
N GLU A 209 -3.66 -3.12 -19.63
CA GLU A 209 -3.53 -2.97 -21.10
C GLU A 209 -4.38 -1.82 -21.70
N ASP A 210 -5.49 -1.44 -21.05
CA ASP A 210 -6.30 -0.26 -21.42
C ASP A 210 -5.62 1.05 -20.97
N LEU A 211 -5.56 1.26 -19.64
CA LEU A 211 -4.81 2.35 -19.03
C LEU A 211 -4.22 1.90 -17.68
N PRO A 212 -3.08 2.47 -17.25
CA PRO A 212 -2.47 2.16 -15.93
C PRO A 212 -3.42 2.33 -14.73
N ARG A 213 -4.33 3.29 -14.83
CA ARG A 213 -5.32 3.63 -13.79
C ARG A 213 -6.60 2.77 -13.81
N ARG A 214 -6.75 1.90 -14.81
CA ARG A 214 -7.91 1.02 -15.02
C ARG A 214 -7.56 -0.44 -14.75
N ARG A 215 -8.57 -1.27 -14.52
CA ARG A 215 -8.41 -2.73 -14.39
C ARG A 215 -9.48 -3.41 -15.21
N GLN A 216 -9.08 -4.09 -16.27
CA GLN A 216 -10.00 -4.79 -17.16
C GLN A 216 -9.77 -6.30 -17.08
N LEU A 217 -10.86 -7.06 -17.28
CA LEU A 217 -10.84 -8.51 -17.38
C LEU A 217 -10.52 -8.92 -18.82
N TYR A 218 -9.46 -9.71 -18.98
CA TYR A 218 -9.03 -10.26 -20.25
C TYR A 218 -9.08 -11.78 -20.25
N SER A 219 -9.17 -12.34 -21.45
CA SER A 219 -8.86 -13.74 -21.71
C SER A 219 -7.76 -13.85 -22.77
N ALA A 220 -6.90 -14.85 -22.65
CA ALA A 220 -5.93 -15.21 -23.68
C ALA A 220 -6.02 -16.71 -23.99
N SER A 221 -5.82 -17.10 -25.25
CA SER A 221 -5.59 -18.50 -25.56
C SER A 221 -4.25 -18.96 -25.01
N THR A 222 -4.17 -20.18 -24.49
CA THR A 222 -2.92 -20.78 -23.99
C THR A 222 -2.21 -21.65 -25.02
N VAL A 223 -2.78 -21.76 -26.23
CA VAL A 223 -2.25 -22.53 -27.36
C VAL A 223 -2.32 -21.69 -28.64
N GLY A 224 -1.45 -21.97 -29.60
CA GLY A 224 -1.45 -21.27 -30.89
C GLY A 224 -0.97 -19.83 -30.78
N THR A 225 -1.77 -18.88 -31.28
CA THR A 225 -1.37 -17.46 -31.46
C THR A 225 -1.45 -16.60 -30.20
N PHE A 226 -1.93 -17.16 -29.07
CA PHE A 226 -2.14 -16.44 -27.81
C PHE A 226 -3.01 -15.17 -27.96
N ASN A 227 -4.02 -15.24 -28.82
CA ASN A 227 -4.95 -14.12 -29.04
C ASN A 227 -5.58 -13.70 -27.72
N ARG A 228 -5.51 -12.40 -27.44
CA ARG A 228 -6.11 -11.75 -26.27
C ARG A 228 -7.44 -11.12 -26.65
N GLN A 229 -8.39 -11.20 -25.73
CA GLN A 229 -9.71 -10.58 -25.86
C GLN A 229 -10.06 -9.90 -24.54
N CYS A 230 -10.40 -8.62 -24.60
CA CYS A 230 -10.97 -7.92 -23.45
C CYS A 230 -12.44 -8.34 -23.28
N LEU A 231 -12.80 -8.76 -22.07
CA LEU A 231 -14.15 -9.21 -21.72
C LEU A 231 -14.99 -8.10 -21.07
N SER A 232 -14.35 -7.10 -20.47
CA SER A 232 -15.04 -6.02 -19.74
C SER A 232 -15.01 -4.64 -20.43
N CYS A 233 -14.16 -4.42 -21.45
CA CYS A 233 -13.90 -3.09 -22.02
C CYS A 233 -15.15 -2.36 -22.51
N ASP A 234 -16.12 -3.07 -23.10
CA ASP A 234 -17.35 -2.50 -23.67
C ASP A 234 -18.60 -2.99 -22.93
N LEU A 235 -18.44 -3.55 -21.73
CA LEU A 235 -19.56 -4.17 -21.01
C LEU A 235 -20.40 -3.14 -20.24
N LEU A 236 -19.75 -2.19 -19.57
CA LEU A 236 -20.39 -1.17 -18.75
C LEU A 236 -19.68 0.18 -18.97
N GLU A 237 -20.36 1.13 -19.60
CA GLU A 237 -19.76 2.43 -19.96
C GLU A 237 -19.25 3.23 -18.74
N ASN A 238 -19.89 3.07 -17.58
CA ASN A 238 -19.54 3.79 -16.35
C ASN A 238 -18.55 3.04 -15.45
N CYS A 239 -18.02 1.89 -15.89
CA CYS A 239 -17.09 1.12 -15.08
C CYS A 239 -15.82 0.74 -15.83
N THR A 240 -14.69 1.08 -15.23
CA THR A 240 -13.36 0.86 -15.82
C THR A 240 -12.37 0.20 -14.85
N TYR A 241 -12.80 -0.09 -13.63
CA TYR A 241 -12.00 -0.75 -12.60
C TYR A 241 -12.75 -2.00 -12.08
N PHE A 242 -12.29 -3.16 -12.54
CA PHE A 242 -12.94 -4.44 -12.27
C PHE A 242 -12.10 -5.37 -11.39
N SER A 243 -12.83 -6.17 -10.61
CA SER A 243 -12.36 -7.39 -9.99
C SER A 243 -13.28 -8.54 -10.41
N ALA A 244 -12.76 -9.77 -10.48
CA ALA A 244 -13.60 -10.92 -10.84
C ALA A 244 -13.21 -12.19 -10.08
N SER A 245 -14.19 -13.07 -9.89
CA SER A 245 -13.98 -14.42 -9.37
C SER A 245 -14.71 -15.44 -10.22
N PHE A 246 -14.10 -16.60 -10.46
CA PHE A 246 -14.64 -17.62 -11.34
C PHE A 246 -15.25 -18.77 -10.54
N SER A 247 -16.31 -19.37 -11.10
CA SER A 247 -16.81 -20.67 -10.66
C SER A 247 -15.74 -21.76 -10.83
N HIS A 248 -15.84 -22.87 -10.09
CA HIS A 248 -14.84 -23.95 -10.13
C HIS A 248 -14.60 -24.55 -11.53
N SER A 249 -15.60 -24.50 -12.41
CA SER A 249 -15.51 -24.98 -13.79
C SER A 249 -15.15 -23.88 -14.80
N ALA A 250 -15.02 -22.63 -14.36
CA ALA A 250 -14.86 -21.44 -15.20
C ALA A 250 -15.98 -21.26 -16.24
N ASP A 251 -17.18 -21.78 -15.98
CA ASP A 251 -18.36 -21.58 -16.85
C ASP A 251 -18.99 -20.20 -16.64
N PHE A 252 -18.98 -19.73 -15.39
CA PHE A 252 -19.46 -18.42 -14.98
C PHE A 252 -18.42 -17.69 -14.13
N PHE A 253 -18.48 -16.36 -14.12
CA PHE A 253 -17.70 -15.51 -13.23
C PHE A 253 -18.58 -14.44 -12.61
N LEU A 254 -18.25 -14.05 -11.38
CA LEU A 254 -18.75 -12.81 -10.78
C LEU A 254 -17.83 -11.69 -11.21
N LEU A 255 -18.38 -10.69 -11.88
CA LEU A 255 -17.69 -9.45 -12.19
C LEU A 255 -18.14 -8.39 -11.19
N LYS A 256 -17.18 -7.86 -10.44
CA LYS A 256 -17.40 -6.75 -9.52
C LYS A 256 -16.79 -5.52 -10.17
N CYS A 257 -17.65 -4.63 -10.62
CA CYS A 257 -17.25 -3.25 -10.67
C CYS A 257 -17.31 -2.71 -9.24
N GLU A 258 -16.36 -1.90 -8.81
CA GLU A 258 -16.49 -1.19 -7.53
C GLU A 258 -17.63 -0.14 -7.54
N GLU A 259 -18.38 -0.05 -8.65
CA GLU A 259 -19.78 0.39 -8.73
C GLU A 259 -20.62 -0.56 -9.62
N MET A 260 -21.56 -1.31 -9.02
CA MET A 260 -22.71 -1.95 -9.69
C MET A 260 -22.51 -3.34 -10.35
N PHE A 261 -23.35 -4.31 -9.96
CA PHE A 261 -23.79 -5.46 -10.78
C PHE A 261 -25.18 -5.95 -10.29
N ASP A 262 -25.96 -6.69 -11.09
CA ASP A 262 -27.33 -7.17 -10.76
C ASP A 262 -27.45 -8.00 -9.46
N LEU A 263 -26.34 -8.47 -8.90
CA LEU A 263 -26.32 -9.12 -7.57
C LEU A 263 -26.43 -8.09 -6.43
N GLU A 264 -25.87 -6.90 -6.61
CA GLU A 264 -25.89 -5.77 -5.67
C GLU A 264 -25.69 -4.45 -6.45
N THR A 265 -26.78 -3.72 -6.64
CA THR A 265 -26.84 -2.49 -7.46
C THR A 265 -26.48 -1.24 -6.67
N ASN A 266 -26.42 -1.30 -5.33
CA ASN A 266 -26.16 -0.15 -4.45
C ASN A 266 -27.07 1.06 -4.71
N GLU A 267 -28.34 0.85 -5.02
CA GLU A 267 -29.31 1.92 -5.35
C GLU A 267 -29.35 3.04 -4.30
N HIS A 268 -29.23 2.69 -3.02
CA HIS A 268 -29.17 3.66 -1.93
C HIS A 268 -27.94 4.57 -2.01
N VAL A 269 -26.78 4.01 -2.36
CA VAL A 269 -25.54 4.78 -2.54
C VAL A 269 -25.65 5.64 -3.79
N GLN A 270 -26.14 5.08 -4.90
CA GLN A 270 -26.36 5.84 -6.13
C GLN A 270 -27.26 7.05 -5.87
N LYS A 271 -28.42 6.85 -5.25
CA LYS A 271 -29.31 7.96 -4.88
C LYS A 271 -28.61 8.97 -3.99
N ALA A 272 -27.89 8.51 -2.97
CA ALA A 272 -27.17 9.40 -2.07
C ALA A 272 -26.12 10.25 -2.81
N VAL A 273 -25.35 9.66 -3.72
CA VAL A 273 -24.34 10.33 -4.55
C VAL A 273 -24.98 11.35 -5.49
N HIS A 274 -26.10 11.00 -6.14
CA HIS A 274 -26.82 11.92 -7.04
C HIS A 274 -27.41 13.13 -6.31
N ASP A 275 -27.85 12.96 -5.06
CA ASP A 275 -28.41 14.03 -4.23
C ASP A 275 -27.33 14.99 -3.67
N ARG A 276 -26.04 14.76 -3.95
CA ARG A 276 -24.91 15.48 -3.35
C ARG A 276 -24.01 16.09 -4.42
N GLN A 277 -23.36 17.21 -4.07
CA GLN A 277 -22.43 17.91 -4.94
C GLN A 277 -21.07 17.18 -4.97
N MET A 278 -21.03 16.05 -5.67
CA MET A 278 -19.84 15.23 -5.77
C MET A 278 -18.71 15.94 -6.53
N PRO A 279 -17.45 15.77 -6.09
CA PRO A 279 -16.29 16.30 -6.79
C PRO A 279 -16.20 15.84 -8.25
N LYS A 280 -15.77 16.73 -9.13
CA LYS A 280 -15.42 16.41 -10.52
C LYS A 280 -13.99 15.91 -10.58
N VAL A 281 -13.79 14.71 -11.10
CA VAL A 281 -12.48 14.10 -11.27
C VAL A 281 -11.91 14.47 -12.64
N GLU A 282 -10.70 15.00 -12.68
CA GLU A 282 -9.93 15.25 -13.89
C GLU A 282 -8.60 14.51 -13.79
N TYR A 283 -8.16 13.91 -14.91
CA TYR A 283 -6.88 13.23 -14.97
C TYR A 283 -5.95 13.94 -15.94
N ARG A 284 -4.72 14.20 -15.49
CA ARG A 284 -3.64 14.76 -16.29
C ARG A 284 -2.42 13.86 -16.26
N LYS A 285 -1.42 14.20 -17.07
CA LYS A 285 -0.12 13.54 -17.08
C LYS A 285 0.94 14.62 -16.97
N ILE A 286 1.99 14.35 -16.19
CA ILE A 286 3.21 15.15 -16.17
C ILE A 286 4.35 14.32 -16.76
N GLU A 287 5.17 14.98 -17.57
CA GLU A 287 6.38 14.38 -18.14
C GLU A 287 7.57 14.75 -17.26
N VAL A 288 8.17 13.74 -16.64
CA VAL A 288 9.38 13.90 -15.82
C VAL A 288 10.42 12.92 -16.34
N ASP A 289 11.52 13.47 -16.87
CA ASP A 289 12.54 12.70 -17.61
C ASP A 289 11.88 11.89 -18.75
N ASP A 290 12.01 10.56 -18.73
CA ASP A 290 11.41 9.65 -19.71
C ASP A 290 10.04 9.08 -19.26
N TYR A 291 9.46 9.57 -18.16
CA TYR A 291 8.28 9.00 -17.53
C TYR A 291 7.03 9.89 -17.67
N ASN A 292 5.91 9.23 -17.98
CA ASN A 292 4.58 9.82 -17.96
C ASN A 292 3.88 9.47 -16.64
N LEU A 293 3.84 10.43 -15.72
CA LEU A 293 3.31 10.24 -14.38
C LEU A 293 1.84 10.71 -14.34
N PRO A 294 0.89 9.85 -13.96
CA PRO A 294 -0.51 10.23 -13.92
C PRO A 294 -0.83 11.08 -12.68
N VAL A 295 -1.67 12.10 -12.89
CA VAL A 295 -2.15 13.02 -11.85
C VAL A 295 -3.67 12.99 -11.83
N GLN A 296 -4.26 12.84 -10.66
CA GLN A 296 -5.69 12.97 -10.41
C GLN A 296 -5.96 14.29 -9.70
N ILE A 297 -6.93 15.04 -10.20
CA ILE A 297 -7.35 16.33 -9.67
C ILE A 297 -8.84 16.23 -9.33
N LEU A 298 -9.19 16.49 -8.07
CA LEU A 298 -10.56 16.58 -7.60
C LEU A 298 -10.94 18.05 -7.50
N LYS A 299 -11.94 18.47 -8.29
CA LYS A 299 -12.46 19.83 -8.33
C LYS A 299 -13.85 19.90 -7.69
N PRO A 300 -14.23 21.03 -7.06
CA PRO A 300 -15.58 21.23 -6.58
C PRO A 300 -16.64 21.06 -7.68
N ALA A 301 -17.83 20.58 -7.36
CA ALA A 301 -18.91 20.43 -8.34
C ALA A 301 -19.26 21.77 -9.02
N THR A 302 -19.21 22.85 -8.25
CA THR A 302 -19.46 24.25 -8.63
C THR A 302 -18.19 24.99 -9.08
N PHE A 303 -17.18 24.26 -9.59
CA PHE A 303 -15.92 24.83 -10.04
C PHE A 303 -16.10 25.94 -11.10
N THR A 304 -15.36 27.03 -10.95
CA THR A 304 -15.29 28.16 -11.88
C THR A 304 -13.85 28.61 -12.05
N ASP A 305 -13.40 28.85 -13.28
CA ASP A 305 -12.01 29.25 -13.58
C ASP A 305 -11.61 30.64 -13.04
N THR A 306 -12.58 31.45 -12.62
CA THR A 306 -12.34 32.80 -12.07
C THR A 306 -12.08 32.82 -10.56
N ALA A 307 -12.39 31.72 -9.86
CA ALA A 307 -12.19 31.62 -8.42
C ALA A 307 -10.79 31.09 -8.09
N HIS A 308 -10.25 31.48 -6.95
CA HIS A 308 -8.96 30.99 -6.46
C HIS A 308 -9.19 29.98 -5.33
N TYR A 309 -8.82 28.73 -5.58
CA TYR A 309 -9.04 27.60 -4.68
C TYR A 309 -7.76 27.25 -3.91
N PRO A 310 -7.87 26.84 -2.64
CA PRO A 310 -6.74 26.27 -1.92
C PRO A 310 -6.40 24.88 -2.51
N LEU A 311 -5.12 24.55 -2.51
CA LEU A 311 -4.60 23.30 -3.05
C LEU A 311 -4.19 22.37 -1.91
N LEU A 312 -4.69 21.14 -1.91
CA LEU A 312 -4.22 20.07 -1.04
C LEU A 312 -3.56 18.97 -1.88
N LEU A 313 -2.27 18.74 -1.67
CA LEU A 313 -1.57 17.57 -2.17
C LEU A 313 -1.79 16.39 -1.20
N VAL A 314 -2.38 15.31 -1.68
CA VAL A 314 -2.48 14.05 -0.92
C VAL A 314 -1.46 13.06 -1.47
N VAL A 315 -0.50 12.69 -0.64
CA VAL A 315 0.61 11.80 -1.01
C VAL A 315 0.51 10.47 -0.26
N ASP A 316 0.58 9.37 -1.01
CA ASP A 316 0.88 8.03 -0.49
C ASP A 316 2.34 7.68 -0.83
N GLY A 317 2.64 7.48 -2.12
CA GLY A 317 3.99 7.25 -2.62
C GLY A 317 4.66 5.99 -2.08
N THR A 318 3.94 5.11 -1.39
CA THR A 318 4.43 3.79 -0.98
C THR A 318 4.97 3.05 -2.20
N PRO A 319 6.23 2.61 -2.23
CA PRO A 319 6.78 1.95 -3.41
C PRO A 319 5.96 0.71 -3.80
N GLY A 320 5.50 0.67 -5.05
CA GLY A 320 4.62 -0.36 -5.60
C GLY A 320 3.13 -0.10 -5.46
N SER A 321 2.71 0.94 -4.73
CA SER A 321 1.30 1.34 -4.64
C SER A 321 0.86 2.16 -5.87
N GLN A 322 -0.43 2.49 -5.90
CA GLN A 322 -1.03 3.35 -6.92
C GLN A 322 -2.13 4.18 -6.26
N SER A 323 -1.99 5.50 -6.35
CA SER A 323 -2.95 6.48 -5.83
C SER A 323 -3.93 6.95 -6.90
N VAL A 324 -3.49 7.00 -8.16
CA VAL A 324 -4.29 7.47 -9.30
C VAL A 324 -4.95 6.29 -9.99
N ALA A 325 -6.18 6.00 -9.58
CA ALA A 325 -7.03 4.96 -10.15
C ALA A 325 -8.43 5.49 -10.49
N GLU A 326 -9.11 4.84 -11.44
CA GLU A 326 -10.55 5.05 -11.71
C GLU A 326 -11.42 4.20 -10.77
N LYS A 327 -11.05 4.22 -9.47
CA LYS A 327 -11.76 3.53 -8.40
C LYS A 327 -12.72 4.49 -7.71
N PHE A 328 -13.93 4.03 -7.39
CA PHE A 328 -14.90 4.82 -6.64
C PHE A 328 -14.54 4.85 -5.15
N GLU A 329 -14.20 6.03 -4.65
CA GLU A 329 -13.90 6.25 -3.23
C GLU A 329 -14.55 7.54 -2.73
N VAL A 330 -15.16 7.47 -1.54
CA VAL A 330 -15.72 8.62 -0.84
C VAL A 330 -15.09 8.69 0.55
N THR A 331 -14.24 9.69 0.75
CA THR A 331 -13.46 9.87 1.99
C THR A 331 -13.58 11.30 2.51
N TRP A 332 -12.80 11.64 3.53
CA TRP A 332 -12.72 13.01 4.05
C TRP A 332 -12.22 14.03 2.99
N GLU A 333 -11.46 13.58 1.99
CA GLU A 333 -11.03 14.40 0.85
C GLU A 333 -12.25 14.89 0.06
N THR A 334 -13.24 14.01 -0.15
CA THR A 334 -14.51 14.35 -0.82
C THR A 334 -15.24 15.46 -0.06
N VAL A 335 -15.24 15.40 1.28
CA VAL A 335 -15.85 16.43 2.13
C VAL A 335 -15.10 17.76 2.01
N LEU A 336 -13.77 17.74 1.99
CA LEU A 336 -12.96 18.95 1.83
C LEU A 336 -13.22 19.63 0.48
N VAL A 337 -13.29 18.87 -0.60
CA VAL A 337 -13.58 19.41 -1.95
C VAL A 337 -15.03 19.89 -2.06
N SER A 338 -15.99 19.09 -1.60
CA SER A 338 -17.42 19.37 -1.75
C SER A 338 -17.91 20.48 -0.83
N SER A 339 -17.58 20.42 0.46
CA SER A 339 -18.11 21.34 1.49
C SER A 339 -17.24 22.56 1.75
N HIS A 340 -15.93 22.47 1.49
CA HIS A 340 -14.97 23.56 1.77
C HIS A 340 -14.32 24.14 0.51
N GLY A 341 -14.67 23.64 -0.67
CA GLY A 341 -14.23 24.21 -1.95
C GLY A 341 -12.71 24.17 -2.12
N ALA A 342 -12.04 23.10 -1.71
CA ALA A 342 -10.62 22.90 -2.01
C ALA A 342 -10.42 22.11 -3.31
N VAL A 343 -9.24 22.22 -3.92
CA VAL A 343 -8.80 21.31 -4.99
C VAL A 343 -7.83 20.31 -4.38
N VAL A 344 -8.09 19.02 -4.57
CA VAL A 344 -7.22 17.93 -4.10
C VAL A 344 -6.47 17.33 -5.28
N VAL A 345 -5.17 17.06 -5.11
CA VAL A 345 -4.31 16.48 -6.14
C VAL A 345 -3.58 15.26 -5.61
N LYS A 346 -3.58 14.19 -6.42
CA LYS A 346 -2.79 12.97 -6.21
C LYS A 346 -1.91 12.74 -7.42
N CYS A 347 -0.67 12.32 -7.22
CA CYS A 347 0.27 12.04 -8.29
C CYS A 347 0.98 10.71 -8.02
N ASP A 348 1.00 9.81 -9.01
CA ASP A 348 1.83 8.61 -8.97
C ASP A 348 3.18 8.88 -9.64
N GLY A 349 4.21 9.00 -8.82
CA GLY A 349 5.58 9.28 -9.26
C GLY A 349 6.39 8.03 -9.58
N ARG A 350 7.70 8.22 -9.72
CA ARG A 350 8.66 7.11 -9.73
C ARG A 350 8.58 6.34 -8.41
N GLY A 351 8.63 5.02 -8.50
CA GLY A 351 8.35 4.11 -7.38
C GLY A 351 6.92 3.57 -7.36
N SER A 352 5.96 4.22 -8.03
CA SER A 352 4.60 3.69 -8.16
C SER A 352 4.55 2.39 -8.99
N GLY A 353 3.54 1.56 -8.71
CA GLY A 353 3.33 0.27 -9.38
C GLY A 353 2.55 0.37 -10.70
N PHE A 354 2.37 -0.78 -11.35
CA PHE A 354 1.48 -0.99 -12.51
C PHE A 354 1.85 -0.26 -13.82
N GLN A 355 3.08 0.23 -13.91
CA GLN A 355 3.69 0.81 -15.11
C GLN A 355 5.09 0.21 -15.38
N GLY A 356 5.25 -1.08 -15.09
CA GLY A 356 6.50 -1.81 -15.31
C GLY A 356 7.57 -1.61 -14.21
N THR A 357 8.59 -2.47 -14.25
CA THR A 357 9.62 -2.52 -13.20
C THR A 357 10.62 -1.36 -13.27
N LYS A 358 10.72 -0.68 -14.42
CA LYS A 358 11.64 0.46 -14.60
C LYS A 358 11.21 1.61 -13.68
N LEU A 359 9.94 2.02 -13.76
CA LEU A 359 9.37 3.03 -12.88
C LEU A 359 9.42 2.60 -11.41
N LEU A 360 9.04 1.35 -11.12
CA LEU A 360 8.97 0.81 -9.77
C LEU A 360 10.32 0.83 -9.03
N HIS A 361 11.41 0.44 -9.69
CA HIS A 361 12.71 0.28 -9.04
C HIS A 361 13.56 1.56 -9.00
N GLU A 362 13.09 2.66 -9.57
CA GLU A 362 13.87 3.89 -9.67
C GLU A 362 14.21 4.48 -8.28
N VAL A 363 13.30 4.29 -7.31
CA VAL A 363 13.46 4.70 -5.90
C VAL A 363 14.42 3.81 -5.11
N GLY A 364 14.94 2.74 -5.71
CA GLY A 364 15.90 1.83 -5.09
C GLY A 364 17.08 2.58 -4.46
N ARG A 365 17.30 2.34 -3.16
CA ARG A 365 18.32 2.97 -2.30
C ARG A 365 18.24 4.50 -2.21
N ARG A 366 17.13 5.10 -2.66
CA ARG A 366 16.92 6.55 -2.81
C ARG A 366 15.50 6.99 -2.40
N LEU A 367 14.87 6.25 -1.49
CA LEU A 367 13.53 6.55 -0.97
C LEU A 367 13.40 8.02 -0.54
N GLY A 368 12.27 8.63 -0.86
CA GLY A 368 11.97 10.04 -0.59
C GLY A 368 12.56 11.03 -1.58
N SER A 369 13.75 10.77 -2.13
CA SER A 369 14.48 11.77 -2.92
C SER A 369 13.97 11.97 -4.35
N LEU A 370 13.46 10.92 -4.99
CA LEU A 370 12.87 11.02 -6.33
C LEU A 370 11.39 11.38 -6.22
N GLU A 371 10.71 10.78 -5.24
CA GLU A 371 9.31 11.05 -4.96
C GLU A 371 9.09 12.52 -4.61
N GLU A 372 9.98 13.15 -3.82
CA GLU A 372 9.93 14.60 -3.57
C GLU A 372 9.88 15.39 -4.88
N LYS A 373 10.78 15.09 -5.83
CA LYS A 373 10.88 15.83 -7.09
C LYS A 373 9.61 15.69 -7.92
N ASP A 374 9.08 14.47 -7.99
CA ASP A 374 7.90 14.15 -8.80
C ASP A 374 6.64 14.81 -8.21
N GLN A 375 6.48 14.76 -6.88
CA GLN A 375 5.39 15.43 -6.18
C GLN A 375 5.48 16.97 -6.29
N MET A 376 6.69 17.54 -6.16
CA MET A 376 6.89 18.98 -6.32
C MET A 376 6.63 19.44 -7.75
N GLU A 377 6.92 18.62 -8.76
CA GLU A 377 6.59 18.95 -10.15
C GLU A 377 5.07 18.91 -10.40
N ALA A 378 4.35 17.95 -9.81
CA ALA A 378 2.90 17.94 -9.83
C ALA A 378 2.30 19.21 -9.19
N VAL A 379 2.85 19.65 -8.04
CA VAL A 379 2.45 20.91 -7.40
C VAL A 379 2.76 22.11 -8.29
N ARG A 380 3.96 22.18 -8.89
CA ARG A 380 4.32 23.26 -9.82
C ARG A 380 3.39 23.36 -11.02
N MET A 381 3.00 22.23 -11.60
CA MET A 381 2.00 22.19 -12.67
C MET A 381 0.70 22.85 -12.20
N MET A 382 0.23 22.54 -10.98
CA MET A 382 -0.99 23.11 -10.43
C MET A 382 -0.88 24.58 -10.07
N LEU A 383 0.28 25.04 -9.59
CA LEU A 383 0.50 26.46 -9.25
C LEU A 383 0.58 27.38 -10.48
N LYS A 384 0.74 26.83 -11.69
CA LYS A 384 0.64 27.57 -12.96
C LYS A 384 -0.82 27.87 -13.35
N GLU A 385 -1.78 27.15 -12.77
CA GLU A 385 -3.20 27.35 -13.04
C GLU A 385 -3.71 28.60 -12.33
N GLN A 386 -4.44 29.47 -13.04
CA GLN A 386 -4.94 30.74 -12.48
C GLN A 386 -5.96 30.54 -11.36
N TYR A 387 -6.67 29.40 -11.35
CA TYR A 387 -7.67 29.09 -10.34
C TYR A 387 -7.08 28.55 -9.03
N ILE A 388 -5.76 28.40 -8.90
CA ILE A 388 -5.10 27.93 -7.68
C ILE A 388 -4.48 29.12 -6.93
N ASP A 389 -4.76 29.18 -5.63
CA ASP A 389 -4.17 30.18 -4.75
C ASP A 389 -2.81 29.71 -4.21
N GLN A 390 -1.74 30.35 -4.64
CA GLN A 390 -0.37 30.02 -4.24
C GLN A 390 -0.09 30.28 -2.75
N ALA A 391 -0.92 31.08 -2.06
CA ALA A 391 -0.78 31.33 -0.63
C ALA A 391 -1.43 30.25 0.25
N ARG A 392 -2.23 29.35 -0.34
CA ARG A 392 -3.02 28.33 0.37
C ARG A 392 -2.75 26.94 -0.18
N VAL A 393 -1.53 26.47 0.02
CA VAL A 393 -1.07 25.16 -0.45
C VAL A 393 -0.74 24.30 0.76
N ALA A 394 -1.29 23.09 0.80
CA ALA A 394 -1.09 22.15 1.89
C ALA A 394 -0.71 20.76 1.40
N VAL A 395 -0.14 19.96 2.29
CA VAL A 395 0.19 18.55 2.04
C VAL A 395 -0.36 17.64 3.13
N PHE A 396 -0.87 16.48 2.74
CA PHE A 396 -1.28 15.41 3.65
C PHE A 396 -0.67 14.08 3.20
N GLY A 397 -0.26 13.26 4.16
CA GLY A 397 0.02 11.86 3.88
C GLY A 397 -0.10 10.98 5.12
N LYS A 398 -0.36 9.69 4.88
CA LYS A 398 -0.47 8.64 5.91
C LYS A 398 0.63 7.60 5.68
N ASP A 399 1.19 7.03 6.74
CA ASP A 399 2.18 5.95 6.70
C ASP A 399 3.49 6.36 6.00
N TYR A 400 3.83 5.72 4.87
CA TYR A 400 4.90 6.17 3.98
C TYR A 400 4.55 7.51 3.30
N GLY A 401 3.28 7.77 3.04
CA GLY A 401 2.81 9.10 2.66
C GLY A 401 3.06 10.13 3.77
N GLY A 402 2.99 9.72 5.04
CA GLY A 402 3.34 10.57 6.17
C GLY A 402 4.83 10.90 6.21
N TYR A 403 5.68 9.93 5.84
CA TYR A 403 7.11 10.15 5.59
C TYR A 403 7.32 11.21 4.51
N LEU A 404 6.72 11.03 3.32
CA LEU A 404 6.85 11.96 2.20
C LEU A 404 6.28 13.34 2.53
N SER A 405 5.08 13.42 3.11
CA SER A 405 4.43 14.66 3.54
C SER A 405 5.35 15.49 4.43
N THR A 406 5.95 14.86 5.45
CA THR A 406 6.91 15.51 6.35
C THR A 406 8.20 15.90 5.62
N TYR A 407 8.65 15.10 4.66
CA TYR A 407 9.88 15.32 3.89
C TYR A 407 9.77 16.51 2.93
N ILE A 408 8.61 16.70 2.30
CA ILE A 408 8.33 17.74 1.29
C ILE A 408 7.80 19.04 1.87
N LEU A 409 7.25 19.04 3.09
CA LEU A 409 6.75 20.24 3.76
C LEU A 409 7.78 21.41 3.79
N PRO A 410 9.08 21.20 4.08
CA PRO A 410 10.09 22.26 4.02
C PRO A 410 10.65 22.54 2.61
N ALA A 411 10.15 21.86 1.57
CA ALA A 411 10.67 22.03 0.21
C ALA A 411 10.40 23.46 -0.31
N LYS A 412 11.42 24.05 -0.92
CA LYS A 412 11.37 25.39 -1.50
C LYS A 412 11.17 25.35 -3.02
N GLY A 413 10.48 26.36 -3.54
CA GLY A 413 10.31 26.57 -4.97
C GLY A 413 11.58 27.09 -5.65
N GLU A 414 11.50 27.36 -6.96
CA GLU A 414 12.64 27.83 -7.77
C GLU A 414 13.27 29.12 -7.23
N ASN A 415 12.45 30.03 -6.67
CA ASN A 415 12.90 31.30 -6.10
C ASN A 415 13.24 31.21 -4.60
N GLN A 416 13.49 30.01 -4.06
CA GLN A 416 13.62 29.76 -2.61
C GLN A 416 12.38 30.16 -1.77
N ALA A 417 11.25 30.43 -2.43
CA ALA A 417 9.99 30.71 -1.77
C ALA A 417 9.41 29.43 -1.15
N GLN A 418 8.76 29.58 0.01
CA GLN A 418 8.01 28.50 0.63
C GLN A 418 6.83 28.10 -0.28
N VAL A 419 6.66 26.79 -0.50
CA VAL A 419 5.58 26.27 -1.34
C VAL A 419 4.35 25.92 -0.52
N PHE A 420 4.54 25.30 0.65
CA PHE A 420 3.45 24.85 1.52
C PHE A 420 3.27 25.79 2.71
N THR A 421 2.02 26.11 3.03
CA THR A 421 1.61 26.88 4.21
C THR A 421 1.45 25.97 5.43
N CYS A 422 0.93 24.76 5.22
CA CYS A 422 0.77 23.76 6.28
C CYS A 422 0.88 22.34 5.75
N GLY A 423 1.14 21.40 6.65
CA GLY A 423 1.16 19.99 6.33
C GLY A 423 0.67 19.14 7.49
N SER A 424 0.15 17.96 7.17
CA SER A 424 -0.17 16.96 8.18
C SER A 424 0.34 15.58 7.80
N ALA A 425 0.75 14.83 8.81
CA ALA A 425 1.23 13.46 8.67
C ALA A 425 0.53 12.54 9.69
N LEU A 426 -0.09 11.47 9.21
CA LEU A 426 -0.74 10.44 10.02
C LEU A 426 0.15 9.19 10.10
N SER A 427 0.49 8.76 11.32
CA SER A 427 1.43 7.67 11.60
C SER A 427 2.67 7.70 10.68
N PRO A 428 3.46 8.80 10.64
CA PRO A 428 4.56 8.91 9.69
C PRO A 428 5.71 7.96 10.02
N ILE A 429 6.22 7.26 9.00
CA ILE A 429 7.56 6.66 9.06
C ILE A 429 8.58 7.81 9.02
N THR A 430 9.58 7.78 9.89
CA THR A 430 10.55 8.88 10.03
C THR A 430 12.01 8.44 9.89
N ASP A 431 12.27 7.16 10.15
CA ASP A 431 13.58 6.51 10.04
C ASP A 431 13.39 5.03 9.70
N PHE A 432 13.83 4.60 8.51
CA PHE A 432 13.69 3.22 8.07
C PHE A 432 14.50 2.21 8.91
N LYS A 433 15.42 2.67 9.77
CA LYS A 433 16.06 1.81 10.78
C LYS A 433 15.09 1.34 11.84
N LEU A 434 14.06 2.14 12.12
CA LEU A 434 13.05 1.84 13.13
C LEU A 434 11.89 1.01 12.57
N TYR A 435 11.76 0.93 11.24
CA TYR A 435 10.71 0.21 10.54
C TYR A 435 11.08 -1.26 10.26
N ALA A 436 10.10 -2.04 9.81
CA ALA A 436 10.22 -3.49 9.63
C ALA A 436 11.32 -3.88 8.65
N SER A 437 12.09 -4.92 9.00
CA SER A 437 13.21 -5.44 8.21
C SER A 437 12.82 -5.75 6.76
N ALA A 438 11.72 -6.49 6.55
CA ALA A 438 11.28 -6.93 5.22
C ALA A 438 10.89 -5.78 4.28
N PHE A 439 10.47 -4.64 4.82
CA PHE A 439 10.21 -3.43 4.03
C PHE A 439 11.50 -2.64 3.79
N SER A 440 12.21 -2.29 4.86
CA SER A 440 13.39 -1.41 4.75
C SER A 440 14.49 -2.04 3.91
N GLU A 441 14.76 -3.34 4.11
CA GLU A 441 15.83 -4.04 3.41
C GLU A 441 15.49 -4.31 1.93
N ARG A 442 14.20 -4.40 1.59
CA ARG A 442 13.74 -4.55 0.20
C ARG A 442 14.15 -3.36 -0.67
N TYR A 443 14.10 -2.15 -0.12
CA TYR A 443 14.34 -0.92 -0.88
C TYR A 443 15.71 -0.30 -0.63
N LEU A 444 16.25 -0.39 0.59
CA LEU A 444 17.53 0.22 0.97
C LEU A 444 18.69 -0.78 0.95
N GLY A 445 18.38 -2.08 0.98
CA GLY A 445 19.33 -3.17 1.17
C GLY A 445 19.57 -3.50 2.63
N LEU A 446 20.37 -4.54 2.87
CA LEU A 446 20.67 -5.04 4.22
C LEU A 446 21.35 -3.96 5.07
N HIS A 447 20.74 -3.67 6.22
CA HIS A 447 21.33 -2.80 7.23
C HIS A 447 22.56 -3.48 7.87
N GLY A 448 23.61 -2.70 8.15
CA GLY A 448 24.90 -3.19 8.66
C GLY A 448 26.00 -3.28 7.60
N LEU A 449 25.66 -3.64 6.35
CA LEU A 449 26.61 -3.66 5.23
C LEU A 449 26.77 -2.28 4.57
N ASP A 450 25.65 -1.60 4.31
CA ASP A 450 25.63 -0.25 3.71
C ASP A 450 24.56 0.62 4.36
N ASN A 451 24.98 1.38 5.37
CA ASN A 451 24.11 2.24 6.17
C ASN A 451 23.89 3.62 5.56
N ARG A 452 24.58 3.96 4.46
CA ARG A 452 24.49 5.30 3.86
C ARG A 452 23.08 5.60 3.38
N ALA A 453 22.44 4.62 2.74
CA ALA A 453 21.07 4.74 2.26
C ALA A 453 20.12 5.09 3.43
N TYR A 454 20.21 4.34 4.53
CA TYR A 454 19.39 4.57 5.73
C TYR A 454 19.58 5.97 6.32
N GLU A 455 20.83 6.45 6.46
CA GLU A 455 21.09 7.78 6.99
C GLU A 455 20.53 8.89 6.07
N MET A 456 20.74 8.79 4.76
CA MET A 456 20.27 9.79 3.81
C MET A 456 18.74 9.88 3.73
N THR A 457 18.04 8.78 4.01
CA THR A 457 16.57 8.72 3.98
C THR A 457 15.90 9.28 5.23
N LYS A 458 16.62 9.58 6.30
CA LYS A 458 16.02 10.10 7.54
C LYS A 458 15.36 11.45 7.33
N VAL A 459 14.13 11.59 7.81
CA VAL A 459 13.40 12.86 7.74
C VAL A 459 14.03 13.96 8.62
N ALA A 460 14.81 13.56 9.63
CA ALA A 460 15.47 14.46 10.58
C ALA A 460 16.32 15.55 9.89
N HIS A 461 16.95 15.25 8.75
CA HIS A 461 17.75 16.22 8.00
C HIS A 461 16.91 17.32 7.33
N ARG A 462 15.62 17.06 7.11
CA ARG A 462 14.69 17.96 6.42
C ARG A 462 13.98 18.89 7.40
N VAL A 463 13.63 18.40 8.58
CA VAL A 463 12.85 19.18 9.55
C VAL A 463 13.58 20.40 10.10
N SER A 464 14.92 20.43 10.04
CA SER A 464 15.69 21.63 10.38
C SER A 464 15.45 22.81 9.42
N ALA A 465 14.83 22.58 8.27
CA ALA A 465 14.48 23.60 7.29
C ALA A 465 13.00 24.06 7.39
N LEU A 466 12.24 23.56 8.38
CA LEU A 466 10.90 24.08 8.65
C LEU A 466 11.01 25.48 9.26
N GLU A 467 10.23 26.40 8.70
CA GLU A 467 10.23 27.82 9.07
C GLU A 467 8.86 28.19 9.67
N GLU A 468 7.96 28.77 8.88
CA GLU A 468 6.66 29.27 9.35
C GLU A 468 5.51 28.26 9.16
N GLN A 469 5.76 27.10 8.56
CA GLN A 469 4.71 26.15 8.22
C GLN A 469 4.02 25.56 9.46
N GLN A 470 2.69 25.46 9.40
CA GLN A 470 1.94 24.75 10.43
C GLN A 470 2.03 23.23 10.19
N PHE A 471 2.56 22.50 11.16
CA PHE A 471 2.72 21.04 11.04
C PHE A 471 1.88 20.28 12.07
N LEU A 472 0.93 19.46 11.61
CA LEU A 472 0.12 18.58 12.46
C LEU A 472 0.53 17.12 12.31
N ILE A 473 1.03 16.53 13.39
CA ILE A 473 1.28 15.09 13.46
C ILE A 473 0.10 14.42 14.15
N ILE A 474 -0.41 13.34 13.56
CA ILE A 474 -1.45 12.51 14.16
C ILE A 474 -0.90 11.09 14.31
N HIS A 475 -1.00 10.50 15.50
CA HIS A 475 -0.46 9.14 15.71
C HIS A 475 -1.19 8.41 16.85
N ALA A 476 -1.53 7.15 16.63
CA ALA A 476 -2.03 6.26 17.67
C ALA A 476 -0.88 5.75 18.57
N THR A 477 -1.07 5.65 19.88
CA THR A 477 0.07 5.36 20.78
C THR A 477 0.45 3.88 20.83
N ALA A 478 -0.48 2.98 20.51
CA ALA A 478 -0.27 1.54 20.44
C ALA A 478 -0.20 1.05 18.98
N ASP A 479 0.25 1.91 18.05
CA ASP A 479 0.45 1.57 16.64
C ASP A 479 1.50 0.45 16.49
N GLU A 480 0.99 -0.72 16.11
CA GLU A 480 1.74 -1.97 15.94
C GLU A 480 2.51 -2.05 14.62
N LYS A 481 2.20 -1.17 13.66
CA LYS A 481 2.83 -1.17 12.34
C LYS A 481 3.92 -0.12 12.23
N ILE A 482 3.59 1.12 12.53
CA ILE A 482 4.52 2.24 12.57
C ILE A 482 4.57 2.69 14.01
N HIS A 483 5.54 2.20 14.77
CA HIS A 483 5.60 2.50 16.20
C HIS A 483 5.58 3.99 16.48
N PHE A 484 4.88 4.39 17.55
CA PHE A 484 4.89 5.76 18.06
C PHE A 484 6.31 6.32 18.30
N GLN A 485 7.30 5.43 18.47
CA GLN A 485 8.73 5.76 18.48
C GLN A 485 9.15 6.66 17.31
N HIS A 486 8.60 6.46 16.11
CA HIS A 486 8.88 7.29 14.94
C HIS A 486 8.53 8.76 15.17
N THR A 487 7.35 9.01 15.75
CA THR A 487 6.89 10.37 16.08
C THR A 487 7.62 10.94 17.29
N ALA A 488 7.94 10.13 18.29
CA ALA A 488 8.73 10.57 19.43
C ALA A 488 10.14 11.06 19.00
N GLU A 489 10.81 10.32 18.11
CA GLU A 489 12.10 10.73 17.55
C GLU A 489 11.96 11.99 16.67
N LEU A 490 10.94 12.04 15.80
CA LEU A 490 10.66 13.22 14.98
C LEU A 490 10.46 14.49 15.81
N ILE A 491 9.64 14.42 16.85
CA ILE A 491 9.37 15.52 17.77
C ILE A 491 10.66 15.97 18.46
N THR A 492 11.51 15.02 18.86
CA THR A 492 12.82 15.34 19.45
C THR A 492 13.67 16.17 18.51
N GLN A 493 13.66 15.86 17.20
CA GLN A 493 14.37 16.63 16.19
C GLN A 493 13.71 17.98 15.90
N LEU A 494 12.38 18.05 15.88
CA LEU A 494 11.63 19.31 15.72
C LEU A 494 11.93 20.29 16.86
N ILE A 495 11.93 19.81 18.11
CA ILE A 495 12.27 20.61 19.29
C ILE A 495 13.72 21.13 19.20
N LYS A 496 14.68 20.26 18.83
CA LYS A 496 16.07 20.66 18.61
C LYS A 496 16.21 21.70 17.49
N GLY A 497 15.43 21.55 16.42
CA GLY A 497 15.35 22.47 15.29
C GLY A 497 14.55 23.74 15.56
N LYS A 498 13.94 23.88 16.76
CA LYS A 498 13.04 24.99 17.13
C LYS A 498 11.85 25.17 16.16
N ALA A 499 11.42 24.08 15.52
CA ALA A 499 10.28 24.07 14.62
C ALA A 499 8.97 23.96 15.41
N ASN A 500 7.95 24.69 14.96
CA ASN A 500 6.61 24.60 15.54
C ASN A 500 5.88 23.36 15.01
N TYR A 501 5.20 22.65 15.89
CA TYR A 501 4.35 21.51 15.51
C TYR A 501 3.18 21.38 16.49
N SER A 502 2.15 20.68 16.05
CA SER A 502 1.04 20.21 16.87
C SER A 502 0.98 18.69 16.81
N LEU A 503 0.65 18.05 17.93
CA LEU A 503 0.51 16.61 18.02
C LEU A 503 -0.90 16.26 18.49
N GLN A 504 -1.54 15.37 17.76
CA GLN A 504 -2.79 14.73 18.16
C GLN A 504 -2.56 13.23 18.33
N ILE A 505 -2.72 12.74 19.56
CA ILE A 505 -2.55 11.32 19.87
C ILE A 505 -3.90 10.62 20.03
N TYR A 506 -3.94 9.34 19.70
CA TYR A 506 -5.03 8.43 20.04
C TYR A 506 -4.52 7.39 21.03
N PRO A 507 -4.79 7.56 22.34
CA PRO A 507 -4.29 6.67 23.38
C PRO A 507 -4.77 5.23 23.19
N ASP A 508 -3.85 4.29 23.26
CA ASP A 508 -4.02 2.82 23.20
C ASP A 508 -4.69 2.29 21.92
N GLU A 509 -4.89 3.14 20.92
CA GLU A 509 -5.36 2.74 19.60
C GLU A 509 -4.21 2.18 18.75
N GLY A 510 -4.57 1.27 17.84
CA GLY A 510 -3.66 0.69 16.86
C GLY A 510 -3.66 1.43 15.52
N HIS A 511 -2.88 0.91 14.58
CA HIS A 511 -2.62 1.55 13.29
C HIS A 511 -3.89 1.76 12.41
N TYR A 512 -4.80 0.80 12.48
CA TYR A 512 -5.93 0.69 11.55
C TYR A 512 -7.19 1.44 11.98
N PHE A 513 -7.25 1.91 13.23
CA PHE A 513 -8.41 2.62 13.80
C PHE A 513 -9.74 1.85 13.59
N HIS A 514 -9.90 0.66 14.18
CA HIS A 514 -11.03 -0.24 13.86
C HIS A 514 -12.45 0.29 14.15
N SER A 515 -12.60 1.39 14.90
CA SER A 515 -13.90 1.94 15.28
C SER A 515 -14.35 3.06 14.34
N ALA A 516 -15.58 2.98 13.84
CA ALA A 516 -16.20 4.03 13.01
C ALA A 516 -16.25 5.41 13.72
N SER A 517 -16.43 5.42 15.06
CA SER A 517 -16.43 6.66 15.85
C SER A 517 -15.04 7.33 15.85
N LEU A 518 -13.98 6.52 15.93
CA LEU A 518 -12.60 7.02 15.87
C LEU A 518 -12.26 7.54 14.48
N HIS A 519 -12.62 6.82 13.42
CA HIS A 519 -12.48 7.30 12.04
C HIS A 519 -13.20 8.64 11.83
N GLN A 520 -14.41 8.77 12.36
CA GLN A 520 -15.15 10.03 12.28
C GLN A 520 -14.43 11.18 12.99
N HIS A 521 -13.90 10.95 14.19
CA HIS A 521 -13.12 11.96 14.92
C HIS A 521 -11.83 12.32 14.18
N LEU A 522 -11.11 11.32 13.66
CA LEU A 522 -9.89 11.49 12.88
C LEU A 522 -10.14 12.37 11.65
N PHE A 523 -11.14 12.03 10.84
CA PHE A 523 -11.48 12.81 9.66
C PHE A 523 -11.93 14.22 9.99
N ARG A 524 -12.74 14.40 11.05
CA ARG A 524 -13.11 15.74 11.53
C ARG A 524 -11.90 16.57 11.92
N SER A 525 -10.92 15.96 12.57
CA SER A 525 -9.68 16.64 13.00
C SER A 525 -8.84 17.06 11.80
N ILE A 526 -8.64 16.17 10.82
CA ILE A 526 -7.91 16.44 9.58
C ILE A 526 -8.58 17.57 8.79
N ILE A 527 -9.91 17.48 8.58
CA ILE A 527 -10.66 18.51 7.86
C ILE A 527 -10.55 19.85 8.60
N SER A 528 -10.75 19.87 9.93
CA SER A 528 -10.68 21.10 10.71
C SER A 528 -9.31 21.77 10.62
N PHE A 529 -8.22 20.98 10.60
CA PHE A 529 -6.86 21.50 10.47
C PHE A 529 -6.65 22.19 9.12
N PHE A 530 -6.98 21.52 8.01
CA PHE A 530 -6.79 22.10 6.67
C PHE A 530 -7.72 23.28 6.40
N VAL A 531 -8.97 23.22 6.86
CA VAL A 531 -9.90 24.34 6.73
C VAL A 531 -9.39 25.57 7.48
N GLU A 532 -8.82 25.41 8.67
CA GLU A 532 -8.23 26.53 9.41
C GLU A 532 -6.97 27.06 8.73
N CYS A 533 -6.09 26.19 8.27
CA CYS A 533 -4.89 26.59 7.52
C CYS A 533 -5.22 27.34 6.21
N PHE A 534 -6.32 27.00 5.55
CA PHE A 534 -6.75 27.67 4.32
C PHE A 534 -7.47 28.99 4.57
N ARG A 535 -7.68 29.42 5.82
CA ARG A 535 -8.14 30.78 6.11
C ARG A 535 -6.97 31.75 5.92
N ILE A 536 -7.19 32.76 5.08
CA ILE A 536 -6.22 33.85 4.91
C ILE A 536 -6.08 34.56 6.26
N GLN A 537 -4.91 34.50 6.86
CA GLN A 537 -4.61 35.34 8.01
C GLN A 537 -4.49 36.77 7.52
N ASP A 538 -5.40 37.65 7.95
CA ASP A 538 -5.22 39.10 7.82
C ASP A 538 -3.97 39.48 8.63
N LYS A 539 -2.78 39.44 8.01
CA LYS A 539 -1.60 40.11 8.54
C LYS A 539 -1.93 41.61 8.49
N LEU A 540 -2.45 42.14 9.60
CA LEU A 540 -2.56 43.57 9.84
C LEU A 540 -1.21 44.20 9.46
N PRO A 541 -1.19 45.25 8.61
CA PRO A 541 0.06 45.91 8.27
C PRO A 541 0.72 46.35 9.57
N THR A 542 1.95 45.90 9.81
CA THR A 542 2.81 46.49 10.81
C THR A 542 2.87 47.98 10.50
N ALA A 543 2.22 48.78 11.33
CA ALA A 543 2.28 50.23 11.23
C ALA A 543 3.77 50.60 11.27
N THR A 544 4.30 51.02 10.13
CA THR A 544 5.58 51.73 10.07
C THR A 544 5.39 52.96 10.95
N ALA A 545 5.97 52.95 12.15
CA ALA A 545 6.21 54.15 12.91
C ALA A 545 7.06 55.04 12.01
N ARG A 546 6.42 56.03 11.37
CA ARG A 546 7.11 57.19 10.84
C ARG A 546 7.60 57.95 12.07
N GLU A 547 8.88 57.82 12.36
CA GLU A 547 9.60 58.87 13.06
C GLU A 547 9.74 60.04 12.07
N GLU A 548 8.73 60.90 12.07
CA GLU A 548 8.86 62.30 11.66
C GLU A 548 9.22 63.09 12.91
N GLU A 549 10.50 63.38 13.13
CA GLU A 549 10.92 64.60 13.83
C GLU A 549 12.11 65.20 13.05
N GLU A 550 11.77 66.15 12.17
CA GLU A 550 12.67 67.16 11.62
C GLU A 550 13.01 68.21 12.68
N GLU A 551 14.27 68.64 12.67
CA GLU A 551 14.83 69.97 12.98
C GLU A 551 14.10 70.90 13.98
N ASP A 552 14.74 71.13 15.14
CA ASP A 552 15.15 72.49 15.61
C ASP A 552 16.27 72.41 16.67
#